data_AF-A0A972Y6T5-F1
#
_entry.id   AF-A0A972Y6T5-F1
#
_cell.length_a   1.000
_cell.length_b   1.000
_cell.length_c   1.000
_cell.angle_alpha   90.00
_cell.angle_beta   90.00
_cell.angle_gamma   90.00
#
_symmetry.space_group_name_H-M   'P 1'
#
loop_
_entity.id
_entity.type
_entity.pdbx_description
1 polymer ?
#
loop_
_entity_poly.entity_id
_entity_poly.type
_entity_poly.pdbx_seq_one_letter_code
_entity_poly.pdbx_strand_id
1 'polypeptide(L)'
;MKLFTISALALGITLTATAQDDSRDSELVTSLNQTDIRFVAESLGHTVRRDLDESIGVLAVYEDEETNEELLYALQGKACQDEVSCLGLEATVIFSGSFTPADANDINTRWAAIKATERDENLYLSRYLILDDGQSMGNIRTNIRNTLAIAELVQEEQTAAIEGAAENVRASIDDIDFGEDAGDYALDGACDDARFSEDGDDWTYQRNHVLRDASDCRSLYASGELTLFLDFGDNSGEYANDDTCDDNRFTGEGRSILQTDSHVKRDAVDCIIAYRAGTIARPE
;
A
#
# COMPACT_ATOMS: atom_id res chain seq x y z
N MET A 1 -51.00 36.13 -18.41
CA MET A 1 -49.81 35.33 -18.06
C MET A 1 -49.97 34.92 -16.59
N LYS A 2 -50.37 33.67 -16.32
CA LYS A 2 -50.63 33.17 -14.96
C LYS A 2 -49.31 32.69 -14.36
N LEU A 3 -48.88 33.27 -13.23
CA LEU A 3 -47.79 32.72 -12.43
C LEU A 3 -48.29 31.49 -11.68
N PHE A 4 -47.64 30.35 -11.91
CA PHE A 4 -47.79 29.16 -11.08
C PHE A 4 -46.75 29.19 -9.97
N THR A 5 -47.21 29.23 -8.72
CA THR A 5 -46.41 28.99 -7.52
C THR A 5 -46.14 27.50 -7.41
N ILE A 6 -44.87 27.10 -7.48
CA ILE A 6 -44.43 25.73 -7.21
C ILE A 6 -44.21 25.61 -5.71
N SER A 7 -45.03 24.77 -5.07
CA SER A 7 -44.87 24.39 -3.67
C SER A 7 -43.76 23.34 -3.57
N ALA A 8 -42.67 23.65 -2.88
CA ALA A 8 -41.63 22.68 -2.56
C ALA A 8 -42.16 21.69 -1.52
N LEU A 9 -42.36 20.44 -1.92
CA LEU A 9 -42.67 19.34 -1.02
C LEU A 9 -41.34 18.87 -0.41
N ALA A 10 -41.12 19.14 0.87
CA ALA A 10 -40.00 18.58 1.60
C ALA A 10 -40.25 17.07 1.79
N LEU A 11 -39.61 16.22 0.99
CA LEU A 11 -39.50 14.80 1.31
C LEU A 11 -38.55 14.67 2.50
N GLY A 12 -39.11 14.41 3.68
CA GLY A 12 -38.33 13.97 4.83
C GLY A 12 -37.72 12.61 4.51
N ILE A 13 -36.42 12.59 4.26
CA ILE A 13 -35.64 11.35 4.24
C ILE A 13 -35.57 10.89 5.69
N THR A 14 -36.31 9.83 6.02
CA THR A 14 -36.16 9.13 7.29
C THR A 14 -34.83 8.39 7.23
N LEU A 15 -33.78 8.99 7.78
CA LEU A 15 -32.57 8.28 8.17
C LEU A 15 -33.00 7.26 9.23
N THR A 16 -33.10 5.99 8.86
CA THR A 16 -33.22 4.91 9.84
C THR A 16 -31.83 4.70 10.45
N ALA A 17 -31.48 5.54 11.42
CA ALA A 17 -30.40 5.21 12.33
C ALA A 17 -30.84 3.94 13.08
N THR A 18 -30.24 2.79 12.76
CA THR A 18 -30.45 1.57 13.53
C THR A 18 -29.76 1.75 14.87
N ALA A 19 -30.53 2.16 15.89
CA ALA A 19 -30.02 2.27 17.24
C ALA A 19 -29.48 0.90 17.70
N GLN A 20 -28.29 0.91 18.29
CA GLN A 20 -27.64 -0.27 18.85
C GLN A 20 -28.57 -0.97 19.87
N ASP A 21 -28.69 -2.30 19.80
CA ASP A 21 -29.50 -3.07 20.76
C ASP A 21 -28.66 -3.44 21.98
N ASP A 22 -28.88 -2.73 23.09
CA ASP A 22 -28.20 -2.93 24.38
C ASP A 22 -29.01 -3.80 25.36
N SER A 23 -30.12 -4.39 24.94
CA SER A 23 -31.05 -5.12 25.81
C SER A 23 -30.43 -6.31 26.54
N ARG A 24 -29.41 -6.94 25.94
CA ARG A 24 -28.67 -8.08 26.51
C ARG A 24 -27.38 -7.67 27.25
N ASP A 25 -27.08 -6.38 27.31
CA ASP A 25 -26.32 -5.72 28.40
C ASP A 25 -25.45 -6.58 29.31
N SER A 26 -26.17 -6.93 30.38
CA SER A 26 -25.71 -7.53 31.61
C SER A 26 -25.86 -9.05 31.62
N GLU A 27 -26.30 -9.66 30.51
CA GLU A 27 -26.40 -11.10 30.38
C GLU A 27 -24.99 -11.70 30.45
N LEU A 28 -24.78 -12.57 31.44
CA LEU A 28 -23.55 -13.34 31.57
C LEU A 28 -23.59 -14.54 30.62
N VAL A 29 -22.63 -14.59 29.71
CA VAL A 29 -22.52 -15.58 28.64
C VAL A 29 -21.27 -16.42 28.86
N THR A 30 -21.46 -17.72 29.05
CA THR A 30 -20.37 -18.70 29.20
C THR A 30 -20.12 -19.52 27.93
N SER A 31 -21.03 -19.41 26.95
CA SER A 31 -20.95 -20.07 25.65
C SER A 31 -21.84 -19.36 24.64
N LEU A 32 -21.49 -19.38 23.35
CA LEU A 32 -22.28 -18.80 22.26
C LEU A 32 -22.70 -19.86 21.26
N ASN A 33 -23.94 -19.79 20.76
CA ASN A 33 -24.39 -20.53 19.58
C ASN A 33 -24.50 -19.60 18.35
N GLN A 34 -24.99 -20.13 17.23
CA GLN A 34 -25.15 -19.36 15.98
C GLN A 34 -26.00 -18.09 16.16
N THR A 35 -27.10 -18.20 16.91
CA THR A 35 -28.01 -17.08 17.16
C THR A 35 -27.35 -16.01 18.01
N ASP A 36 -26.56 -16.40 19.02
CA ASP A 36 -25.85 -15.44 19.85
C ASP A 36 -24.76 -14.70 19.08
N ILE A 37 -23.97 -15.41 18.25
CA ILE A 37 -22.92 -14.78 17.44
C ILE A 37 -23.51 -13.81 16.43
N ARG A 38 -24.61 -14.19 15.77
CA ARG A 38 -25.37 -13.31 14.88
C ARG A 38 -25.88 -12.07 15.62
N PHE A 39 -26.44 -12.26 16.81
CA PHE A 39 -26.90 -11.16 17.65
C PHE A 39 -25.78 -10.18 17.97
N VAL A 40 -24.55 -10.63 18.27
CA VAL A 40 -23.41 -9.74 18.53
C VAL A 40 -23.19 -8.76 17.37
N ALA A 41 -23.17 -9.23 16.13
CA ALA A 41 -22.99 -8.37 14.95
C ALA A 41 -24.20 -7.45 14.71
N GLU A 42 -25.41 -8.00 14.70
CA GLU A 42 -26.64 -7.25 14.40
C GLU A 42 -26.95 -6.19 15.47
N SER A 43 -26.73 -6.52 16.74
CA SER A 43 -26.92 -5.57 17.85
C SER A 43 -25.93 -4.42 17.84
N LEU A 44 -24.78 -4.57 17.18
CA LEU A 44 -23.83 -3.48 16.89
C LEU A 44 -24.28 -2.59 15.72
N GLY A 45 -25.36 -2.93 15.02
CA GLY A 45 -25.80 -2.24 13.81
C GLY A 45 -25.08 -2.72 12.54
N HIS A 46 -24.26 -3.78 12.62
CA HIS A 46 -23.50 -4.28 11.49
C HIS A 46 -24.35 -5.20 10.61
N THR A 47 -24.06 -5.22 9.30
CA THR A 47 -24.80 -6.05 8.35
C THR A 47 -24.21 -7.46 8.28
N VAL A 48 -24.97 -8.47 8.70
CA VAL A 48 -24.57 -9.88 8.50
C VAL A 48 -24.84 -10.29 7.06
N ARG A 49 -23.79 -10.62 6.32
CA ARG A 49 -23.87 -11.05 4.90
C ARG A 49 -24.31 -12.50 4.78
N ARG A 50 -23.74 -13.39 5.60
CA ARG A 50 -24.03 -14.83 5.60
C ARG A 50 -23.53 -15.51 6.87
N ASP A 51 -24.00 -16.73 7.11
CA ASP A 51 -23.37 -17.65 8.06
C ASP A 51 -22.08 -18.23 7.47
N LEU A 52 -21.17 -18.71 8.33
CA LEU A 52 -19.98 -19.45 7.92
C LEU A 52 -20.35 -20.91 7.60
N ASP A 53 -19.83 -21.45 6.49
CA ASP A 53 -20.29 -22.74 5.96
C ASP A 53 -19.81 -23.94 6.79
N GLU A 54 -18.63 -23.83 7.42
CA GLU A 54 -17.95 -24.93 8.11
C GLU A 54 -17.83 -24.70 9.63
N SER A 55 -18.47 -23.66 10.18
CA SER A 55 -18.35 -23.33 11.60
C SER A 55 -19.52 -22.50 12.10
N ILE A 56 -19.77 -22.55 13.41
CA ILE A 56 -20.69 -21.62 14.06
C ILE A 56 -20.10 -20.21 13.94
N GLY A 57 -20.79 -19.32 13.25
CA GLY A 57 -20.31 -17.96 13.04
C GLY A 57 -20.95 -17.24 11.86
N VAL A 58 -20.60 -15.97 11.71
CA VAL A 58 -21.12 -15.10 10.65
C VAL A 58 -20.00 -14.35 9.96
N LEU A 59 -20.21 -14.03 8.68
CA LEU A 59 -19.48 -13.00 7.96
C LEU A 59 -20.32 -11.73 7.96
N ALA A 60 -19.78 -10.64 8.48
CA ALA A 60 -20.47 -9.37 8.65
C ALA A 60 -19.64 -8.21 8.11
N VAL A 61 -20.31 -7.09 7.86
CA VAL A 61 -19.71 -5.85 7.37
C VAL A 61 -20.05 -4.74 8.36
N TYR A 62 -19.00 -4.05 8.79
CA TYR A 62 -19.08 -2.76 9.46
C TYR A 62 -18.83 -1.67 8.41
N GLU A 63 -19.59 -0.60 8.44
CA GLU A 63 -19.45 0.56 7.56
C GLU A 63 -19.27 1.78 8.46
N ASP A 64 -18.17 2.50 8.29
CA ASP A 64 -17.94 3.76 9.00
C ASP A 64 -18.83 4.85 8.37
N GLU A 65 -19.65 5.51 9.17
CA GLU A 65 -20.62 6.51 8.67
C GLU A 65 -19.96 7.81 8.20
N GLU A 66 -18.74 8.11 8.65
CA GLU A 66 -18.01 9.33 8.31
C GLU A 66 -17.22 9.16 7.01
N THR A 67 -16.55 8.02 6.84
CA THR A 67 -15.69 7.73 5.69
C THR A 67 -16.39 6.93 4.59
N ASN A 68 -17.49 6.23 4.91
CA ASN A 68 -18.12 5.19 4.07
C ASN A 68 -17.18 4.02 3.75
N GLU A 69 -16.16 3.80 4.58
CA GLU A 69 -15.28 2.63 4.45
C GLU A 69 -15.95 1.39 5.04
N GLU A 70 -15.88 0.28 4.31
CA GLU A 70 -16.41 -1.01 4.76
C GLU A 70 -15.27 -1.90 5.29
N LEU A 71 -15.42 -2.42 6.50
CA LEU A 71 -14.61 -3.51 7.04
C LEU A 71 -15.38 -4.83 6.98
N LEU A 72 -14.83 -5.78 6.24
CA LEU A 72 -15.30 -7.17 6.23
C LEU A 72 -14.69 -7.93 7.41
N TYR A 73 -15.53 -8.50 8.25
CA TYR A 73 -15.06 -9.29 9.39
C TYR A 73 -15.90 -10.55 9.62
N ALA A 74 -15.25 -11.58 10.15
CA ALA A 74 -15.89 -12.81 10.58
C ALA A 74 -15.96 -12.86 12.10
N LEU A 75 -17.09 -13.31 12.64
CA LEU A 75 -17.21 -13.76 14.02
C LEU A 75 -17.36 -15.28 13.99
N GLN A 76 -16.39 -15.99 14.55
CA GLN A 76 -16.36 -17.45 14.53
C GLN A 76 -16.31 -18.01 15.96
N GLY A 77 -17.23 -18.89 16.29
CA GLY A 77 -17.20 -19.67 17.50
C GLY A 77 -16.00 -20.62 17.53
N LYS A 78 -15.35 -20.73 18.70
CA LYS A 78 -14.19 -21.60 18.93
C LYS A 78 -14.40 -22.46 20.16
N ALA A 79 -13.64 -23.55 20.25
CA ALA A 79 -13.78 -24.54 21.31
C ALA A 79 -15.25 -24.99 21.45
N CYS A 80 -15.83 -25.41 20.31
CA CYS A 80 -17.24 -25.77 20.23
C CYS A 80 -17.49 -27.18 20.75
N GLN A 81 -18.48 -27.31 21.64
CA GLN A 81 -18.96 -28.57 22.19
C GLN A 81 -20.18 -29.05 21.40
N ASP A 82 -20.13 -30.30 20.95
CA ASP A 82 -21.22 -31.01 20.27
C ASP A 82 -21.84 -30.23 19.09
N GLU A 83 -21.07 -29.36 18.42
CA GLU A 83 -21.49 -28.50 17.29
C GLU A 83 -22.69 -27.57 17.58
N VAL A 84 -23.01 -27.32 18.86
CA VAL A 84 -24.17 -26.50 19.25
C VAL A 84 -23.76 -25.21 19.95
N SER A 85 -22.67 -25.24 20.73
CA SER A 85 -22.23 -24.07 21.51
C SER A 85 -20.71 -23.99 21.59
N CYS A 86 -20.18 -22.78 21.66
CA CYS A 86 -18.75 -22.49 21.62
C CYS A 86 -18.31 -21.72 22.87
N LEU A 87 -17.22 -22.17 23.49
CA LEU A 87 -16.63 -21.54 24.69
C LEU A 87 -15.74 -20.34 24.37
N GLY A 88 -15.53 -20.04 23.09
CA GLY A 88 -14.79 -18.87 22.66
C GLY A 88 -15.39 -18.23 21.41
N LEU A 89 -14.97 -17.00 21.17
CA LEU A 89 -15.30 -16.23 19.98
C LEU A 89 -14.00 -15.66 19.40
N GLU A 90 -13.75 -15.87 18.11
CA GLU A 90 -12.72 -15.15 17.37
C GLU A 90 -13.38 -14.13 16.47
N ALA A 91 -12.96 -12.87 16.58
CA ALA A 91 -13.25 -11.83 15.61
C ALA A 91 -12.06 -11.70 14.67
N THR A 92 -12.30 -11.76 13.36
CA THR A 92 -11.25 -11.67 12.34
C THR A 92 -11.64 -10.63 11.31
N VAL A 93 -10.90 -9.53 11.23
CA VAL A 93 -11.02 -8.53 10.15
C VAL A 93 -10.12 -8.95 9.00
N ILE A 94 -10.62 -8.80 7.77
CA ILE A 94 -9.98 -9.31 6.56
C ILE A 94 -9.67 -8.14 5.63
N PHE A 95 -8.39 -7.95 5.33
CA PHE A 95 -7.93 -6.99 4.32
C PHE A 95 -7.42 -7.74 3.10
N SER A 96 -8.04 -7.46 1.96
CA SER A 96 -7.56 -7.96 0.67
C SER A 96 -6.56 -6.98 0.07
N GLY A 97 -5.46 -7.52 -0.46
CA GLY A 97 -4.37 -6.70 -0.99
C GLY A 97 -3.15 -7.54 -1.32
N SER A 98 -1.99 -6.89 -1.29
CA SER A 98 -0.67 -7.49 -1.50
C SER A 98 0.18 -7.35 -0.25
N PHE A 99 -0.32 -7.88 0.87
CA PHE A 99 0.37 -7.85 2.16
C PHE A 99 1.46 -8.92 2.25
N THR A 100 2.47 -8.64 3.05
CA THR A 100 3.60 -9.54 3.32
C THR A 100 3.64 -9.99 4.78
N PRO A 101 4.38 -11.07 5.10
CA PRO A 101 4.64 -11.44 6.50
C PRO A 101 5.34 -10.34 7.31
N ALA A 102 6.09 -9.45 6.65
CA ALA A 102 6.73 -8.31 7.30
C ALA A 102 5.69 -7.29 7.79
N ASP A 103 4.66 -7.03 7.00
CA ASP A 103 3.57 -6.11 7.37
C ASP A 103 2.81 -6.64 8.59
N ALA A 104 2.48 -7.93 8.58
CA ALA A 104 1.85 -8.57 9.74
C ALA A 104 2.73 -8.52 10.99
N ASN A 105 4.05 -8.72 10.86
CA ASN A 105 4.98 -8.62 11.99
C ASN A 105 5.08 -7.19 12.53
N ASP A 106 5.13 -6.18 11.66
CA ASP A 106 5.13 -4.78 12.05
C ASP A 106 3.86 -4.44 12.87
N ILE A 107 2.69 -4.80 12.36
CA ILE A 107 1.41 -4.60 13.06
C ILE A 107 1.43 -5.28 14.44
N ASN A 108 1.90 -6.53 14.52
CA ASN A 108 2.01 -7.24 15.81
C ASN A 108 2.94 -6.56 16.82
N THR A 109 3.95 -5.82 16.35
CA THR A 109 4.86 -5.09 17.25
C THR A 109 4.24 -3.80 17.80
N ARG A 110 3.30 -3.21 17.06
CA ARG A 110 2.65 -1.94 17.40
C ARG A 110 1.32 -2.13 18.12
N TRP A 111 0.56 -3.16 17.77
CA TRP A 111 -0.79 -3.43 18.24
C TRP A 111 -0.88 -4.69 19.09
N ALA A 112 -0.56 -4.60 20.38
CA ALA A 112 -0.54 -5.75 21.29
C ALA A 112 -1.92 -6.40 21.56
N ALA A 113 -3.02 -5.71 21.25
CA ALA A 113 -4.39 -6.18 21.51
C ALA A 113 -4.99 -7.00 20.36
N ILE A 114 -4.27 -7.16 19.25
CA ILE A 114 -4.72 -7.89 18.07
C ILE A 114 -3.58 -8.76 17.54
N LYS A 115 -3.92 -9.85 16.87
CA LYS A 115 -2.96 -10.69 16.17
C LYS A 115 -3.10 -10.42 14.68
N ALA A 116 -2.02 -10.01 14.04
CA ALA A 116 -1.93 -9.92 12.59
C ALA A 116 -1.29 -11.18 12.00
N THR A 117 -1.88 -11.71 10.94
CA THR A 117 -1.30 -12.80 10.13
C THR A 117 -1.50 -12.49 8.67
N GLU A 118 -0.47 -12.68 7.86
CA GLU A 118 -0.58 -12.69 6.40
C GLU A 118 -0.83 -14.12 5.92
N ARG A 119 -1.71 -14.25 4.92
CA ARG A 119 -1.91 -15.50 4.18
C ARG A 119 -2.45 -15.20 2.78
N ASP A 120 -1.81 -15.79 1.78
CA ASP A 120 -2.21 -15.67 0.38
C ASP A 120 -2.33 -14.20 -0.04
N GLU A 121 -1.35 -13.37 0.37
CA GLU A 121 -1.28 -11.92 0.17
C GLU A 121 -2.35 -11.09 0.90
N ASN A 122 -3.25 -11.75 1.64
CA ASN A 122 -4.27 -11.08 2.45
C ASN A 122 -3.81 -10.94 3.89
N LEU A 123 -4.20 -9.84 4.54
CA LEU A 123 -3.93 -9.60 5.95
C LEU A 123 -5.18 -9.91 6.79
N TYR A 124 -4.97 -10.66 7.86
CA TYR A 124 -6.01 -11.04 8.82
C TYR A 124 -5.65 -10.48 10.18
N LEU A 125 -6.53 -9.65 10.74
CA LEU A 125 -6.41 -9.16 12.11
C LEU A 125 -7.40 -9.91 12.99
N SER A 126 -6.92 -10.75 13.91
CA SER A 126 -7.77 -11.56 14.78
C SER A 126 -7.63 -11.23 16.26
N ARG A 127 -8.77 -11.30 16.97
CA ARG A 127 -8.87 -11.19 18.42
C ARG A 127 -9.69 -12.36 18.96
N TYR A 128 -9.10 -13.13 19.86
CA TYR A 128 -9.73 -14.27 20.49
C TYR A 128 -10.27 -13.93 21.88
N LEU A 129 -11.51 -14.32 22.15
CA LEU A 129 -12.21 -14.14 23.42
C LEU A 129 -12.53 -15.49 24.04
N ILE A 130 -12.14 -15.64 25.30
CA ILE A 130 -12.43 -16.80 26.14
C ILE A 130 -13.68 -16.48 26.96
N LEU A 131 -14.66 -17.38 26.93
CA LEU A 131 -15.93 -17.24 27.64
C LEU A 131 -16.02 -18.11 28.90
N ASP A 132 -14.98 -18.90 29.20
CA ASP A 132 -14.84 -19.62 30.47
C ASP A 132 -15.09 -18.67 31.66
N ASP A 133 -15.88 -19.14 32.63
CA ASP A 133 -16.35 -18.38 33.79
C ASP A 133 -17.21 -17.13 33.49
N GLY A 134 -17.48 -16.86 32.20
CA GLY A 134 -18.49 -15.92 31.72
C GLY A 134 -17.95 -14.55 31.33
N GLN A 135 -18.50 -14.00 30.25
CA GLN A 135 -18.36 -12.61 29.81
C GLN A 135 -19.74 -11.98 29.71
N SER A 136 -19.91 -10.69 30.01
CA SER A 136 -21.18 -10.05 29.67
C SER A 136 -21.32 -9.89 28.16
N MET A 137 -22.55 -9.94 27.63
CA MET A 137 -22.79 -9.68 26.21
C MET A 137 -22.27 -8.29 25.81
N GLY A 138 -22.47 -7.28 26.66
CA GLY A 138 -21.90 -5.94 26.47
C GLY A 138 -20.36 -5.94 26.39
N ASN A 139 -19.67 -6.81 27.15
CA ASN A 139 -18.22 -6.94 27.05
C ASN A 139 -17.81 -7.58 25.72
N ILE A 140 -18.52 -8.63 25.27
CA ILE A 140 -18.26 -9.27 23.97
C ILE A 140 -18.38 -8.22 22.85
N ARG A 141 -19.49 -7.45 22.82
CA ARG A 141 -19.67 -6.37 21.84
C ARG A 141 -18.57 -5.31 21.90
N THR A 142 -18.15 -4.93 23.10
CA THR A 142 -17.04 -3.98 23.29
C THR A 142 -15.72 -4.51 22.73
N ASN A 143 -15.44 -5.81 22.87
CA ASN A 143 -14.26 -6.41 22.25
C ASN A 143 -14.34 -6.39 20.72
N ILE A 144 -15.53 -6.56 20.12
CA ILE A 144 -15.72 -6.43 18.67
C ILE A 144 -15.45 -4.99 18.22
N ARG A 145 -16.04 -3.99 18.89
CA ARG A 145 -15.77 -2.56 18.58
C ARG A 145 -14.29 -2.23 18.66
N ASN A 146 -13.61 -2.68 19.72
CA ASN A 146 -12.17 -2.46 19.86
C ASN A 146 -11.36 -3.13 18.75
N THR A 147 -11.81 -4.30 18.25
CA THR A 147 -11.14 -4.99 17.14
C THR A 147 -11.27 -4.18 15.85
N LEU A 148 -12.48 -3.68 15.56
CA LEU A 148 -12.75 -2.86 14.37
C LEU A 148 -12.02 -1.52 14.44
N ALA A 149 -12.03 -0.85 15.59
CA ALA A 149 -11.29 0.42 15.77
C ALA A 149 -9.78 0.26 15.56
N ILE A 150 -9.19 -0.85 15.99
CA ILE A 150 -7.77 -1.14 15.69
C ILE A 150 -7.58 -1.39 14.19
N ALA A 151 -8.53 -2.07 13.54
CA ALA A 151 -8.45 -2.36 12.12
C ALA A 151 -8.54 -1.09 11.26
N GLU A 152 -9.41 -0.13 11.61
CA GLU A 152 -9.46 1.20 10.99
C GLU A 152 -8.09 1.91 11.08
N LEU A 153 -7.51 1.95 12.29
CA LEU A 153 -6.19 2.58 12.49
C LEU A 153 -5.08 1.90 11.68
N VAL A 154 -5.12 0.57 11.57
CA VAL A 154 -4.19 -0.17 10.70
C VAL A 154 -4.40 0.22 9.23
N GLN A 155 -5.65 0.31 8.77
CA GLN A 155 -5.97 0.71 7.39
C GLN A 155 -5.48 2.14 7.06
N GLU A 156 -5.68 3.08 7.97
CA GLU A 156 -5.19 4.46 7.84
C GLU A 156 -3.66 4.51 7.71
N GLU A 157 -2.94 3.77 8.55
CA GLU A 157 -1.48 3.70 8.52
C GLU A 157 -0.96 3.13 7.20
N GLN A 158 -1.61 2.10 6.65
CA GLN A 158 -1.24 1.52 5.37
C GLN A 158 -1.47 2.50 4.22
N THR A 159 -2.60 3.21 4.23
CA THR A 159 -2.90 4.24 3.23
C THR A 159 -1.85 5.35 3.26
N ALA A 160 -1.52 5.87 4.45
CA ALA A 160 -0.51 6.91 4.61
C ALA A 160 0.89 6.45 4.17
N ALA A 161 1.25 5.18 4.42
CA ALA A 161 2.53 4.62 3.97
C ALA A 161 2.62 4.56 2.44
N ILE A 162 1.53 4.18 1.76
CA ILE A 162 1.46 4.15 0.29
C ILE A 162 1.55 5.57 -0.28
N GLU A 163 0.82 6.52 0.28
CA GLU A 163 0.88 7.92 -0.17
C GLU A 163 2.27 8.53 0.03
N GLY A 164 2.90 8.28 1.19
CA GLY A 164 4.27 8.71 1.46
C GLY A 164 5.29 8.06 0.54
N ALA A 165 5.13 6.77 0.21
CA ALA A 165 5.97 6.09 -0.77
C ALA A 165 5.82 6.73 -2.17
N ALA A 166 4.59 7.01 -2.59
CA ALA A 166 4.32 7.67 -3.87
C ALA A 166 4.90 9.09 -3.94
N GLU A 167 4.87 9.85 -2.85
CA GLU A 167 5.53 11.16 -2.76
C GLU A 167 7.05 11.05 -2.89
N ASN A 168 7.67 10.08 -2.22
CA ASN A 168 9.12 9.84 -2.34
C ASN A 168 9.52 9.44 -3.76
N VAL A 169 8.73 8.60 -4.43
CA VAL A 169 8.96 8.24 -5.84
C VAL A 169 8.84 9.48 -6.73
N ARG A 170 7.83 10.34 -6.51
CA ARG A 170 7.68 11.61 -7.26
C ARG A 170 8.85 12.56 -7.04
N ALA A 171 9.29 12.72 -5.79
CA ALA A 171 10.46 13.53 -5.48
C ALA A 171 11.72 12.99 -6.19
N SER A 172 11.88 11.67 -6.23
CA SER A 172 12.99 11.03 -6.98
C SER A 172 12.87 11.19 -8.50
N ILE A 173 11.66 11.24 -9.07
CA ILE A 173 11.45 11.43 -10.52
C ILE A 173 11.86 12.84 -10.94
N ASP A 174 11.54 13.86 -10.15
CA ASP A 174 11.82 15.26 -10.50
C ASP A 174 13.33 15.58 -10.49
N ASP A 175 14.13 14.79 -9.76
CA ASP A 175 15.59 14.90 -9.71
C ASP A 175 16.31 14.18 -10.88
N ILE A 176 15.61 13.36 -11.67
CA ILE A 176 16.19 12.60 -12.79
C ILE A 176 15.98 13.36 -14.10
N ASP A 177 17.07 13.66 -14.78
CA ASP A 177 17.01 14.10 -16.18
C ASP A 177 16.69 12.90 -17.08
N PHE A 178 15.45 12.80 -17.57
CA PHE A 178 15.04 11.76 -18.52
C PHE A 178 15.41 12.10 -19.97
N GLY A 179 15.81 13.35 -20.26
CA GLY A 179 16.16 13.80 -21.60
C GLY A 179 14.95 14.12 -22.47
N GLU A 180 15.04 13.75 -23.74
CA GLU A 180 14.02 14.00 -24.77
C GLU A 180 13.58 12.70 -25.46
N ASP A 181 12.48 12.73 -26.20
CA ASP A 181 12.06 11.63 -27.08
C ASP A 181 12.68 11.83 -28.47
N ALA A 182 13.80 11.16 -28.75
CA ALA A 182 14.60 11.37 -29.95
C ALA A 182 15.22 10.10 -30.54
N GLY A 183 14.67 9.62 -31.65
CA GLY A 183 15.19 8.51 -32.43
C GLY A 183 14.09 7.58 -32.90
N ASP A 184 14.46 6.47 -33.55
CA ASP A 184 13.50 5.50 -34.09
C ASP A 184 12.85 4.62 -32.99
N TYR A 185 13.42 4.62 -31.79
CA TYR A 185 13.00 3.80 -30.65
C TYR A 185 12.40 4.62 -29.51
N ALA A 186 12.30 5.94 -29.67
CA ALA A 186 11.57 6.75 -28.69
C ALA A 186 10.07 6.48 -28.80
N LEU A 187 9.34 6.46 -27.68
CA LEU A 187 7.88 6.30 -27.64
C LEU A 187 7.38 4.95 -28.20
N ASP A 188 8.17 3.90 -28.04
CA ASP A 188 7.81 2.54 -28.48
C ASP A 188 7.27 1.65 -27.34
N GLY A 189 7.26 2.18 -26.11
CA GLY A 189 6.76 1.53 -24.90
C GLY A 189 7.80 0.73 -24.12
N ALA A 190 9.04 0.63 -24.61
CA ALA A 190 10.20 0.17 -23.84
C ALA A 190 11.04 1.39 -23.40
N CYS A 191 11.93 1.21 -22.42
CA CYS A 191 12.95 2.21 -22.11
C CYS A 191 14.29 1.78 -22.72
N ASP A 192 14.79 2.55 -23.69
CA ASP A 192 16.06 2.23 -24.37
C ASP A 192 17.29 2.89 -23.75
N ASP A 193 17.10 3.74 -22.75
CA ASP A 193 18.18 4.42 -22.06
C ASP A 193 18.97 3.44 -21.19
N ALA A 194 20.24 3.22 -21.55
CA ALA A 194 21.15 2.34 -20.80
C ALA A 194 21.17 2.60 -19.30
N ARG A 195 20.96 3.84 -18.83
CA ARG A 195 20.98 4.18 -17.40
C ARG A 195 19.99 3.37 -16.56
N PHE A 196 18.95 2.83 -17.19
CA PHE A 196 17.90 2.02 -16.56
C PHE A 196 18.09 0.51 -16.75
N SER A 197 19.21 0.06 -17.33
CA SER A 197 19.58 -1.35 -17.45
C SER A 197 20.87 -1.64 -16.67
N GLU A 198 20.88 -2.78 -15.97
CA GLU A 198 22.03 -3.28 -15.21
C GLU A 198 23.20 -3.61 -16.14
N ASP A 199 22.91 -4.18 -17.32
CA ASP A 199 23.85 -4.56 -18.37
C ASP A 199 24.09 -3.46 -19.42
N GLY A 200 23.79 -2.19 -19.09
CA GLY A 200 23.81 -1.08 -20.05
C GLY A 200 25.17 -0.84 -20.72
N ASP A 201 26.26 -1.35 -20.15
CA ASP A 201 27.61 -1.27 -20.72
C ASP A 201 27.88 -2.31 -21.82
N ASP A 202 27.15 -3.42 -21.81
CA ASP A 202 27.36 -4.58 -22.70
C ASP A 202 26.86 -4.30 -24.13
N TRP A 203 25.94 -3.34 -24.30
CA TRP A 203 25.29 -3.08 -25.58
C TRP A 203 25.49 -1.65 -26.07
N THR A 204 26.22 -1.49 -27.18
CA THR A 204 26.38 -0.19 -27.85
C THR A 204 25.04 0.47 -28.21
N TYR A 205 24.02 -0.34 -28.50
CA TYR A 205 22.66 0.13 -28.75
C TYR A 205 22.14 0.96 -27.56
N GLN A 206 22.00 0.35 -26.38
CA GLN A 206 21.48 1.02 -25.18
C GLN A 206 22.29 2.26 -24.82
N ARG A 207 23.63 2.19 -24.96
CA ARG A 207 24.52 3.32 -24.67
C ARG A 207 24.19 4.52 -25.54
N ASN A 208 23.91 4.33 -26.83
CA ASN A 208 23.56 5.41 -27.75
C ASN A 208 22.19 6.04 -27.45
N HIS A 209 21.33 5.33 -26.73
CA HIS A 209 19.96 5.74 -26.39
C HIS A 209 19.81 6.38 -25.00
N VAL A 210 20.90 6.58 -24.26
CA VAL A 210 20.89 7.43 -23.06
C VAL A 210 20.19 8.76 -23.36
N LEU A 211 19.26 9.24 -22.53
CA LEU A 211 18.52 10.52 -22.67
C LEU A 211 17.71 10.71 -23.97
N ARG A 212 17.38 9.63 -24.68
CA ARG A 212 16.69 9.71 -25.99
C ARG A 212 15.28 9.13 -25.99
N ASP A 213 14.83 8.63 -24.86
CA ASP A 213 13.55 7.93 -24.73
C ASP A 213 12.86 8.30 -23.41
N ALA A 214 12.71 9.60 -23.22
CA ALA A 214 12.36 10.19 -21.93
C ALA A 214 10.99 9.74 -21.43
N SER A 215 9.98 9.73 -22.30
CA SER A 215 8.59 9.47 -21.91
C SER A 215 8.38 8.04 -21.44
N ASP A 216 8.96 7.05 -22.12
CA ASP A 216 8.80 5.64 -21.76
C ASP A 216 9.64 5.32 -20.51
N CYS A 217 10.89 5.76 -20.47
CA CYS A 217 11.74 5.60 -19.28
C CYS A 217 11.13 6.27 -18.04
N ARG A 218 10.55 7.48 -18.17
CA ARG A 218 9.87 8.16 -17.05
C ARG A 218 8.64 7.39 -16.58
N SER A 219 7.86 6.88 -17.52
CA SER A 219 6.62 6.15 -17.21
C SER A 219 6.92 4.82 -16.51
N LEU A 220 7.88 4.05 -17.03
CA LEU A 220 8.28 2.75 -16.49
C LEU A 220 9.05 2.88 -15.17
N TYR A 221 9.85 3.94 -15.00
CA TYR A 221 10.47 4.24 -13.70
C TYR A 221 9.41 4.66 -12.67
N ALA A 222 8.41 5.46 -13.06
CA ALA A 222 7.32 5.86 -12.16
C ALA A 222 6.39 4.70 -11.75
N SER A 223 6.28 3.66 -12.57
CA SER A 223 5.56 2.43 -12.21
C SER A 223 6.37 1.47 -11.34
N GLY A 224 7.67 1.75 -11.13
CA GLY A 224 8.58 0.88 -10.39
C GLY A 224 9.09 -0.33 -11.18
N GLU A 225 8.86 -0.37 -12.49
CA GLU A 225 9.35 -1.44 -13.37
C GLU A 225 10.82 -1.29 -13.73
N LEU A 226 11.38 -0.08 -13.61
CA LEU A 226 12.79 0.20 -13.86
C LEU A 226 13.50 0.73 -12.61
N THR A 227 14.80 0.45 -12.53
CA THR A 227 15.71 1.04 -11.56
C THR A 227 16.71 1.92 -12.30
N LEU A 228 17.03 3.10 -11.76
CA LEU A 228 18.12 3.92 -12.28
C LEU A 228 19.44 3.41 -11.71
N PHE A 229 20.29 2.82 -12.57
CA PHE A 229 21.60 2.28 -12.18
C PHE A 229 22.71 3.31 -12.32
N LEU A 230 22.56 4.26 -13.24
CA LEU A 230 23.58 5.26 -13.53
C LEU A 230 22.98 6.66 -13.64
N ASP A 231 23.44 7.55 -12.76
CA ASP A 231 23.12 8.97 -12.79
C ASP A 231 24.38 9.79 -13.06
N PHE A 232 24.34 10.57 -14.15
CA PHE A 232 25.42 11.46 -14.59
C PHE A 232 25.41 12.82 -13.89
N GLY A 233 24.31 13.19 -13.23
CA GLY A 233 24.16 14.47 -12.55
C GLY A 233 23.99 15.67 -13.47
N ASP A 234 24.67 16.78 -13.14
CA ASP A 234 24.59 18.05 -13.85
C ASP A 234 25.96 18.52 -14.36
N ASN A 235 26.03 19.76 -14.86
CA ASN A 235 27.28 20.41 -15.30
C ASN A 235 27.76 21.49 -14.32
N SER A 236 27.57 21.31 -13.00
CA SER A 236 27.94 22.31 -11.99
C SER A 236 29.43 22.31 -11.61
N GLY A 237 30.22 21.41 -12.20
CA GLY A 237 31.64 21.23 -11.92
C GLY A 237 32.53 22.34 -12.45
N GLU A 238 33.71 22.51 -11.84
CA GLU A 238 34.71 23.50 -12.27
C GLU A 238 35.19 23.27 -13.71
N TYR A 239 35.24 22.00 -14.12
CA TYR A 239 35.77 21.54 -15.40
C TYR A 239 34.66 21.02 -16.32
N ALA A 240 33.39 21.27 -16.00
CA ALA A 240 32.29 20.77 -16.82
C ALA A 240 32.27 21.38 -18.23
N ASN A 241 31.94 20.58 -19.24
CA ASN A 241 31.95 20.97 -20.66
C ASN A 241 33.35 21.33 -21.19
N ASP A 242 34.36 20.55 -20.79
CA ASP A 242 35.73 20.66 -21.29
C ASP A 242 36.13 19.53 -22.27
N ASP A 243 35.12 18.78 -22.74
CA ASP A 243 35.22 17.63 -23.64
C ASP A 243 35.82 16.37 -22.98
N THR A 244 35.96 16.33 -21.65
CA THR A 244 36.48 15.17 -20.91
C THR A 244 35.64 14.84 -19.68
N CYS A 245 35.25 13.58 -19.49
CA CYS A 245 34.48 13.19 -18.31
C CYS A 245 35.31 13.26 -17.01
N ASP A 246 34.95 14.14 -16.10
CA ASP A 246 35.67 14.33 -14.83
C ASP A 246 35.19 13.46 -13.66
N ASP A 247 34.11 12.71 -13.87
CA ASP A 247 33.55 11.86 -12.84
C ASP A 247 34.45 10.62 -12.60
N ASN A 248 35.08 10.58 -11.42
CA ASN A 248 36.03 9.54 -11.04
C ASN A 248 35.41 8.15 -10.83
N ARG A 249 34.07 8.03 -10.81
CA ARG A 249 33.36 6.74 -10.75
C ARG A 249 33.54 5.95 -12.03
N PHE A 250 33.65 6.64 -13.16
CA PHE A 250 33.84 5.98 -14.45
C PHE A 250 35.27 5.45 -14.58
N THR A 251 35.46 4.56 -15.54
CA THR A 251 36.78 4.09 -15.99
C THR A 251 36.89 4.25 -17.50
N GLY A 252 38.09 4.14 -18.08
CA GLY A 252 38.28 4.22 -19.55
C GLY A 252 39.06 5.44 -20.03
N GLU A 253 39.24 5.53 -21.34
CA GLU A 253 40.09 6.53 -22.01
C GLU A 253 39.43 7.91 -22.15
N GLY A 254 38.10 7.97 -22.17
CA GLY A 254 37.34 9.23 -22.21
C GLY A 254 37.20 9.92 -20.85
N ARG A 255 37.84 9.38 -19.81
CA ARG A 255 37.82 9.90 -18.45
C ARG A 255 39.07 10.74 -18.17
N SER A 256 38.87 11.83 -17.45
CA SER A 256 39.89 12.70 -16.91
C SER A 256 40.84 11.99 -15.95
N ILE A 257 42.00 12.59 -15.72
CA ILE A 257 42.96 12.11 -14.72
C ILE A 257 42.52 12.41 -13.28
N LEU A 258 41.51 13.27 -13.10
CA LEU A 258 40.99 13.64 -11.79
C LEU A 258 40.52 12.40 -11.02
N GLN A 259 40.74 12.43 -9.70
CA GLN A 259 40.44 11.32 -8.78
C GLN A 259 39.61 11.77 -7.58
N THR A 260 39.28 13.06 -7.48
CA THR A 260 38.58 13.62 -6.33
C THR A 260 37.08 13.54 -6.53
N ASP A 261 36.36 13.21 -5.45
CA ASP A 261 34.90 13.11 -5.46
C ASP A 261 34.19 14.46 -5.70
N SER A 262 34.94 15.57 -5.70
CA SER A 262 34.44 16.91 -6.01
C SER A 262 33.89 17.07 -7.43
N HIS A 263 34.15 16.12 -8.32
CA HIS A 263 33.69 16.13 -9.72
C HIS A 263 32.64 15.06 -10.02
N VAL A 264 32.28 14.24 -9.03
CA VAL A 264 31.22 13.23 -9.17
C VAL A 264 29.90 13.92 -9.48
N LYS A 265 29.21 13.47 -10.53
CA LYS A 265 27.89 13.95 -10.97
C LYS A 265 27.83 15.45 -11.33
N ARG A 266 28.96 16.01 -11.74
CA ARG A 266 29.09 17.47 -11.97
C ARG A 266 29.58 17.83 -13.36
N ASP A 267 29.73 16.84 -14.22
CA ASP A 267 30.17 16.96 -15.59
C ASP A 267 29.38 16.02 -16.51
N ALA A 268 28.05 16.13 -16.40
CA ALA A 268 27.14 15.18 -17.03
C ALA A 268 27.29 15.14 -18.54
N VAL A 269 27.38 16.28 -19.22
CA VAL A 269 27.40 16.34 -20.70
C VAL A 269 28.60 15.59 -21.27
N ASP A 270 29.80 15.81 -20.73
CA ASP A 270 31.01 15.17 -21.26
C ASP A 270 31.02 13.68 -20.92
N CYS A 271 30.59 13.31 -19.71
CA CYS A 271 30.41 11.91 -19.33
C CYS A 271 29.37 11.18 -20.19
N ILE A 272 28.23 11.81 -20.52
CA ILE A 272 27.21 11.22 -21.40
C ILE A 272 27.78 11.00 -22.81
N ILE A 273 28.51 11.98 -23.34
CA ILE A 273 29.14 11.88 -24.67
C ILE A 273 30.15 10.75 -24.69
N ALA A 274 31.06 10.74 -23.71
CA ALA A 274 32.09 9.71 -23.58
C ALA A 274 31.48 8.31 -23.38
N TYR A 275 30.38 8.21 -22.63
CA TYR A 275 29.67 6.97 -22.38
C TYR A 275 28.95 6.45 -23.62
N ARG A 276 28.21 7.29 -24.34
CA ARG A 276 27.61 6.94 -25.65
C ARG A 276 28.68 6.48 -26.64
N ALA A 277 29.85 7.13 -26.63
CA ALA A 277 30.97 6.79 -27.50
C ALA A 277 31.70 5.48 -27.15
N GLY A 278 31.38 4.83 -26.03
CA GLY A 278 32.08 3.61 -25.61
C GLY A 278 33.43 3.85 -24.93
N THR A 279 33.80 5.11 -24.69
CA THR A 279 35.15 5.48 -24.23
C THR A 279 35.31 5.48 -22.71
N ILE A 280 34.19 5.44 -21.97
CA ILE A 280 34.17 5.24 -20.52
C ILE A 280 33.21 4.12 -20.12
N ALA A 281 33.46 3.40 -19.04
CA ALA A 281 32.59 2.36 -18.50
C ALA A 281 32.17 2.69 -17.07
N ARG A 282 31.04 2.12 -16.62
CA ARG A 282 30.55 2.23 -15.25
C ARG A 282 31.57 1.63 -14.27
N PRO A 283 31.56 2.06 -13.00
CA PRO A 283 32.26 1.34 -11.96
C PRO A 283 31.69 -0.09 -11.84
N GLU A 284 32.59 -1.08 -11.69
CA GLU A 284 32.23 -2.45 -11.28
C GLU A 284 31.70 -2.48 -9.83
#